data_AF-A0A562ZTP7-F1
#
_entry.id   AF-A0A562ZTP7-F1
#
_cell.length_a   1.000
_cell.length_b   1.000
_cell.length_c   1.000
_cell.angle_alpha   90.00
_cell.angle_beta   90.00
_cell.angle_gamma   90.00
#
_symmetry.space_group_name_H-M   'P 1'
#
loop_
_entity.id
_entity.type
_entity.pdbx_description
1 polymer ?
#
loop_
_entity_poly.entity_id
_entity_poly.type
_entity_poly.pdbx_seq_one_letter_code
_entity_poly.pdbx_strand_id
1 'polypeptide(L)'
;MALSTLRAALGACAVAALANPAHGCATSIAQLRALLGDAGFALHWREVSMRDGMPLVVRVSEEEGRLVLRFVKTAAGLWAEGPAEFCLAGEHLEARIARERIRVGPAAPWLLRQSLGGGARFVLARLPQGQLRIGATGWSGVFEAGE
;
A
#
# COMPACT_ATOMS: atom_id res chain seq x y z
N MET A 1 38.93 -22.23 50.43
CA MET A 1 39.04 -20.78 50.63
C MET A 1 39.83 -20.23 49.45
N ALA A 2 39.40 -19.26 48.64
CA ALA A 2 38.18 -18.48 48.58
C ALA A 2 37.94 -18.02 47.13
N LEU A 3 36.67 -17.69 46.85
CA LEU A 3 36.10 -17.13 45.63
C LEU A 3 36.78 -15.83 45.16
N SER A 4 36.68 -15.55 43.84
CA SER A 4 36.27 -14.28 43.20
C SER A 4 36.92 -14.21 41.79
N THR A 5 36.28 -13.84 40.68
CA THR A 5 35.10 -13.00 40.46
C THR A 5 34.55 -13.21 39.04
N LEU A 6 33.23 -13.07 38.91
CA LEU A 6 32.42 -13.04 37.68
C LEU A 6 32.96 -12.09 36.59
N ARG A 7 32.84 -12.51 35.33
CA ARG A 7 32.60 -11.60 34.20
C ARG A 7 31.39 -12.07 33.40
N ALA A 8 30.34 -11.25 33.47
CA ALA A 8 29.17 -11.29 32.62
C ALA A 8 29.47 -10.56 31.30
N ALA A 9 28.97 -11.11 30.18
CA ALA A 9 28.57 -10.38 28.97
C ALA A 9 27.81 -11.38 28.08
N LEU A 10 26.49 -11.25 27.99
CA LEU A 10 25.77 -10.52 26.93
C LEU A 10 25.87 -11.19 25.57
N GLY A 11 24.77 -11.83 25.19
CA GLY A 11 24.52 -12.34 23.85
C GLY A 11 23.08 -12.80 23.76
N ALA A 12 22.15 -11.84 23.83
CA ALA A 12 20.76 -12.10 23.50
C ALA A 12 20.69 -12.62 22.06
N CYS A 13 20.50 -13.93 21.89
CA CYS A 13 20.05 -14.48 20.62
C CYS A 13 18.63 -13.95 20.40
N ALA A 14 18.53 -12.79 19.74
CA ALA A 14 17.31 -12.33 19.14
C ALA A 14 16.88 -13.43 18.16
N VAL A 15 15.85 -14.17 18.55
CA VAL A 15 15.14 -15.06 17.65
C VAL A 15 14.51 -14.14 16.61
N ALA A 16 15.21 -13.94 15.50
CA ALA A 16 14.61 -13.38 14.31
C ALA A 16 13.50 -14.34 13.92
N ALA A 17 12.27 -14.00 14.30
CA ALA A 17 11.09 -14.62 13.73
C ALA A 17 11.20 -14.38 12.21
N LEU A 18 11.70 -15.38 11.49
CA LEU A 18 11.47 -15.52 10.07
C LEU A 18 9.97 -15.61 9.94
N ALA A 19 9.33 -14.45 9.74
CA ALA A 19 7.97 -14.38 9.26
C ALA A 19 7.99 -15.10 7.92
N ASN A 20 7.60 -16.38 7.95
CA ASN A 20 7.34 -17.17 6.78
C ASN A 20 6.41 -16.32 5.91
N PRO A 21 6.74 -16.01 4.64
CA PRO A 21 5.85 -15.20 3.82
C PRO A 21 4.54 -15.96 3.75
N ALA A 22 3.50 -15.43 4.39
CA ALA A 22 2.16 -15.89 4.12
C ALA A 22 1.99 -15.68 2.61
N HIS A 23 1.97 -16.79 1.87
CA HIS A 23 1.63 -16.77 0.46
C HIS A 23 0.36 -15.93 0.31
N GLY A 24 0.47 -14.84 -0.45
CA GLY A 24 -0.68 -14.06 -0.88
C GLY A 24 -0.53 -12.58 -0.63
N CYS A 25 -0.55 -12.13 0.63
CA CYS A 25 -0.89 -10.74 0.96
C CYS A 25 -0.12 -10.14 2.14
N ALA A 26 0.16 -8.84 2.06
CA ALA A 26 0.71 -8.02 3.12
C ALA A 26 -0.40 -7.29 3.89
N THR A 27 -0.26 -7.25 5.21
CA THR A 27 -1.13 -6.50 6.13
C THR A 27 -0.41 -5.35 6.85
N SER A 28 0.90 -5.22 6.65
CA SER A 28 1.77 -4.14 7.13
C SER A 28 2.70 -3.62 6.03
N ILE A 29 3.23 -2.40 6.17
CA ILE A 29 4.22 -1.78 5.28
C ILE A 29 5.49 -2.63 5.23
N ALA A 30 5.93 -3.15 6.39
CA ALA A 30 7.10 -4.03 6.44
C ALA A 30 6.88 -5.29 5.60
N GLN A 31 5.71 -5.92 5.74
CA GLN A 31 5.33 -7.06 4.92
C GLN A 31 5.16 -6.69 3.44
N LEU A 32 4.60 -5.51 3.14
CA LEU A 32 4.41 -5.04 1.77
C LEU A 32 5.76 -4.89 1.05
N ARG A 33 6.73 -4.26 1.71
CA ARG A 33 8.09 -4.10 1.18
C ARG A 33 8.80 -5.44 1.02
N ALA A 34 8.64 -6.34 2.00
CA ALA A 34 9.18 -7.70 1.91
C ALA A 34 8.53 -8.50 0.75
N LEU A 35 7.21 -8.41 0.61
CA LEU A 35 6.43 -9.04 -0.46
C LEU A 35 6.88 -8.57 -1.84
N LEU A 36 7.23 -7.30 -1.97
CA LEU A 36 7.73 -6.71 -3.21
C LEU A 36 9.23 -6.91 -3.44
N GLY A 37 9.97 -7.41 -2.45
CA GLY A 37 11.44 -7.43 -2.48
C GLY A 37 12.06 -6.02 -2.62
N ASP A 38 11.35 -4.97 -2.20
CA ASP A 38 11.76 -3.57 -2.35
C ASP A 38 11.57 -2.79 -1.05
N ALA A 39 12.66 -2.64 -0.29
CA ALA A 39 12.68 -1.86 0.94
C ALA A 39 12.41 -0.36 0.71
N GLY A 40 12.65 0.13 -0.51
CA GLY A 40 12.45 1.52 -0.94
C GLY A 40 11.09 1.79 -1.55
N PHE A 41 10.15 0.83 -1.54
CA PHE A 41 8.82 1.06 -2.12
C PHE A 41 8.18 2.32 -1.51
N ALA A 42 7.86 3.27 -2.39
CA ALA A 42 7.25 4.52 -2.00
C ALA A 42 5.82 4.28 -1.49
N LEU A 43 5.45 5.03 -0.46
CA LEU A 43 4.13 4.96 0.16
C LEU A 43 3.24 6.14 -0.25
N HIS A 44 3.79 7.05 -1.04
CA HIS A 44 3.13 8.23 -1.55
C HIS A 44 3.40 8.34 -3.05
N TRP A 45 2.33 8.47 -3.82
CA TRP A 45 2.37 8.47 -5.27
C TRP A 45 1.48 9.60 -5.81
N ARG A 46 2.01 10.38 -6.76
CA ARG A 46 1.29 11.47 -7.40
C ARG A 46 1.05 11.14 -8.87
N GLU A 47 -0.19 11.33 -9.32
CA GLU A 47 -0.55 11.07 -10.71
C GLU A 47 0.11 12.07 -11.66
N VAL A 48 0.65 11.56 -12.76
CA VAL A 48 1.29 12.35 -13.83
C VAL A 48 0.61 12.17 -15.18
N SER A 49 -0.30 11.21 -15.32
CA SER A 49 -1.12 11.03 -16.53
C SER A 49 -2.24 12.04 -16.68
N MET A 50 -2.61 12.73 -15.60
CA MET A 50 -3.78 13.60 -15.56
C MET A 50 -3.52 14.96 -16.20
N ARG A 51 -4.52 15.49 -16.92
CA ARG A 51 -4.43 16.78 -17.67
C ARG A 51 -5.28 17.91 -17.11
N ASP A 52 -6.15 17.64 -16.14
CA ASP A 52 -7.09 18.63 -15.58
C ASP A 52 -6.47 19.52 -14.48
N GLY A 53 -5.15 19.40 -14.24
CA GLY A 53 -4.43 20.14 -13.22
C GLY A 53 -4.71 19.69 -11.78
N MET A 54 -5.51 18.63 -11.59
CA MET A 54 -5.93 18.13 -10.28
C MET A 54 -5.51 16.66 -10.06
N PRO A 55 -4.21 16.33 -10.08
CA PRO A 55 -3.75 14.94 -10.01
C PRO A 55 -4.29 14.20 -8.78
N LEU A 56 -4.48 12.88 -8.92
CA LEU A 56 -4.71 12.01 -7.78
C LEU A 56 -3.42 11.82 -6.99
N VAL A 57 -3.55 11.85 -5.67
CA VAL A 57 -2.52 11.51 -4.71
C VAL A 57 -2.94 10.23 -4.01
N VAL A 58 -2.07 9.23 -4.08
CA VAL A 58 -2.26 7.92 -3.45
C VAL A 58 -1.32 7.78 -2.28
N ARG A 59 -1.86 7.37 -1.14
CA ARG A 59 -1.10 7.10 0.09
C ARG A 59 -1.41 5.71 0.60
N VAL A 60 -0.35 5.01 1.01
CA VAL A 60 -0.40 3.76 1.77
C VAL A 60 0.10 4.07 3.17
N SER A 61 -0.75 3.93 4.17
CA SER A 61 -0.41 4.15 5.59
C SER A 61 -0.70 2.91 6.41
N GLU A 62 -0.17 2.85 7.62
CA GLU A 62 -0.65 1.95 8.67
C GLU A 62 -1.50 2.73 9.66
N GLU A 63 -2.74 2.28 9.85
CA GLU A 63 -3.67 2.86 10.81
C GLU A 63 -4.27 1.69 11.61
N GLU A 64 -4.13 1.72 12.94
CA GLU A 64 -4.66 0.67 13.84
C GLU A 64 -4.20 -0.75 13.46
N GLY A 65 -2.94 -0.90 13.06
CA GLY A 65 -2.35 -2.18 12.67
C GLY A 65 -2.83 -2.73 11.33
N ARG A 66 -3.45 -1.90 10.47
CA ARG A 66 -3.91 -2.26 9.13
C ARG A 66 -3.33 -1.32 8.09
N LEU A 67 -3.01 -1.86 6.92
CA LEU A 67 -2.74 -1.03 5.75
C LEU A 67 -4.01 -0.29 5.33
N VAL A 68 -3.90 1.01 5.11
CA VAL A 68 -4.95 1.88 4.57
C VAL A 68 -4.46 2.45 3.24
N LEU A 69 -5.29 2.27 2.21
CA LEU A 69 -5.07 2.88 0.91
C LEU A 69 -6.01 4.08 0.76
N ARG A 70 -5.45 5.24 0.44
CA ARG A 70 -6.19 6.50 0.31
C ARG A 70 -5.85 7.19 -0.99
N PHE A 71 -6.88 7.60 -1.73
CA PHE A 71 -6.82 8.39 -2.96
C PHE A 71 -7.49 9.74 -2.71
N VAL A 72 -6.76 10.83 -2.93
CA VAL A 72 -7.26 12.21 -2.83
C VAL A 72 -6.99 12.92 -4.13
N LYS A 73 -8.03 13.49 -4.73
CA LYS A 73 -7.86 14.35 -5.91
C LYS A 73 -7.49 15.74 -5.43
N THR A 74 -6.36 16.28 -5.87
CA THR A 74 -5.92 17.60 -5.39
C THR A 74 -6.99 18.65 -5.69
N ALA A 75 -7.29 19.53 -4.73
CA ALA A 75 -8.34 20.55 -4.78
C ALA A 75 -9.80 20.06 -4.87
N ALA A 76 -10.06 18.76 -5.11
CA ALA A 76 -11.41 18.20 -5.17
C ALA A 76 -11.75 17.27 -3.97
N GLY A 77 -10.74 16.85 -3.20
CA GLY A 77 -10.91 16.10 -1.97
C GLY A 77 -10.92 14.58 -2.17
N LEU A 78 -11.62 13.88 -1.28
CA LEU A 78 -11.59 12.42 -1.23
C LEU A 78 -12.08 11.80 -2.55
N TRP A 79 -11.30 10.86 -3.08
CA TRP A 79 -11.68 10.05 -4.22
C TRP A 79 -12.10 8.64 -3.78
N ALA A 80 -11.25 7.92 -3.04
CA ALA A 80 -11.59 6.67 -2.38
C ALA A 80 -10.62 6.37 -1.24
N GLU A 81 -11.06 5.66 -0.21
CA GLU A 81 -10.15 5.11 0.80
C GLU A 81 -10.71 3.88 1.49
N GLY A 82 -9.84 3.14 2.18
CA GLY A 82 -10.23 2.12 3.14
C GLY A 82 -9.05 1.22 3.54
N PRO A 83 -9.24 0.38 4.57
CA PRO A 83 -8.33 -0.71 4.89
C PRO A 83 -8.15 -1.63 3.68
N ALA A 84 -6.91 -1.87 3.28
CA ALA A 84 -6.57 -2.62 2.08
C ALA A 84 -5.64 -3.80 2.40
N GLU A 85 -5.90 -4.94 1.77
CA GLU A 85 -4.95 -6.05 1.69
C GLU A 85 -4.17 -5.93 0.38
N PHE A 86 -2.85 -6.05 0.45
CA PHE A 86 -1.99 -5.94 -0.72
C PHE A 86 -1.45 -7.32 -1.10
N CYS A 87 -1.93 -7.88 -2.20
CA CYS A 87 -1.62 -9.26 -2.58
C CYS A 87 -0.82 -9.34 -3.88
N LEU A 88 0.12 -10.27 -3.99
CA LEU A 88 0.71 -10.63 -5.28
C LEU A 88 -0.31 -11.44 -6.10
N ALA A 89 -0.50 -11.05 -7.35
CA ALA A 89 -1.31 -11.74 -8.34
C ALA A 89 -0.51 -11.86 -9.64
N GLY A 90 0.28 -12.93 -9.76
CA GLY A 90 1.30 -13.05 -10.81
C GLY A 90 2.38 -11.98 -10.64
N GLU A 91 2.67 -11.24 -11.71
CA GLU A 91 3.67 -10.15 -11.74
C GLU A 91 3.14 -8.80 -11.22
N HIS A 92 1.89 -8.76 -10.76
CA HIS A 92 1.24 -7.53 -10.33
C HIS A 92 0.92 -7.57 -8.85
N LEU A 93 0.93 -6.39 -8.22
CA LEU A 93 0.42 -6.20 -6.88
C LEU A 93 -1.05 -5.79 -6.99
N GLU A 94 -1.90 -6.29 -6.09
CA GLU A 94 -3.30 -5.92 -6.02
C GLU A 94 -3.64 -5.38 -4.65
N ALA A 95 -4.20 -4.18 -4.60
CA ALA A 95 -4.81 -3.67 -3.38
C ALA A 95 -6.31 -3.97 -3.40
N ARG A 96 -6.80 -4.65 -2.36
CA ARG A 96 -8.20 -5.06 -2.24
C ARG A 96 -8.82 -4.40 -1.01
N ILE A 97 -9.96 -3.73 -1.21
CA ILE A 97 -10.74 -3.10 -0.14
C ILE A 97 -12.12 -3.77 -0.11
N ALA A 98 -12.48 -4.31 1.05
CA ALA A 98 -13.79 -4.92 1.28
C ALA A 98 -14.93 -3.90 1.10
N ARG A 99 -16.05 -4.37 0.59
CA ARG A 99 -17.25 -3.55 0.30
C ARG A 99 -17.71 -2.71 1.48
N GLU A 100 -17.69 -3.29 2.68
CA GLU A 100 -18.19 -2.67 3.91
C GLU A 100 -17.22 -1.61 4.46
N ARG A 101 -16.00 -1.54 3.91
CA ARG A 101 -14.92 -0.72 4.43
C ARG A 101 -14.41 0.32 3.45
N ILE A 102 -14.84 0.28 2.20
CA ILE A 102 -14.50 1.32 1.22
C ILE A 102 -15.38 2.54 1.43
N ARG A 103 -14.75 3.70 1.52
CA ARG A 103 -15.39 5.01 1.45
C ARG A 103 -15.04 5.64 0.11
N VAL A 104 -16.02 5.79 -0.77
CA VAL A 104 -15.84 6.48 -2.05
C VAL A 104 -16.29 7.94 -1.91
N GLY A 105 -15.41 8.87 -2.25
CA GLY A 105 -15.67 10.30 -2.11
C GLY A 105 -16.32 10.94 -3.34
N PRO A 106 -16.80 12.18 -3.22
CA PRO A 106 -17.51 12.89 -4.30
C PRO A 106 -16.60 13.25 -5.47
N ALA A 107 -15.27 13.28 -5.29
CA ALA A 107 -14.33 13.56 -6.37
C ALA A 107 -14.18 12.38 -7.36
N ALA A 108 -14.68 11.19 -7.01
CA ALA A 108 -14.68 10.04 -7.90
C ALA A 108 -15.78 10.17 -8.98
N PRO A 109 -15.48 9.88 -10.25
CA PRO A 109 -16.48 9.85 -11.32
C PRO A 109 -17.67 8.97 -10.95
N TRP A 110 -18.89 9.42 -11.28
CA TRP A 110 -20.13 8.76 -10.86
C TRP A 110 -20.18 7.27 -11.21
N LEU A 111 -19.69 6.90 -12.41
CA LEU A 111 -19.67 5.51 -12.85
C LEU A 111 -18.73 4.65 -12.00
N LEU A 112 -17.61 5.23 -11.59
CA LEU A 112 -16.62 4.56 -10.74
C LEU A 112 -17.11 4.41 -9.30
N ARG A 113 -17.92 5.37 -8.81
CA ARG A 113 -18.61 5.23 -7.52
C ARG A 113 -19.52 4.00 -7.50
N GLN A 114 -20.20 3.72 -8.62
CA GLN A 114 -21.03 2.52 -8.75
C GLN A 114 -20.18 1.25 -8.77
N SER A 115 -19.07 1.23 -9.52
CA SER A 115 -18.23 0.03 -9.63
C SER A 115 -17.49 -0.31 -8.34
N LEU A 116 -17.04 0.69 -7.58
CA LEU A 116 -16.33 0.48 -6.31
C LEU A 116 -17.28 0.17 -5.13
N GLY A 117 -18.59 0.43 -5.27
CA GLY A 117 -19.59 0.16 -4.23
C GLY A 117 -19.78 -1.32 -3.88
N GLY A 118 -19.22 -2.24 -4.69
CA GLY A 118 -19.15 -3.67 -4.41
C GLY A 118 -17.86 -4.12 -3.70
N GLY A 119 -16.99 -3.17 -3.34
CA GLY A 119 -15.59 -3.42 -2.99
C GLY A 119 -14.67 -2.95 -4.11
N ALA A 120 -13.39 -2.74 -3.78
CA ALA A 120 -12.40 -2.27 -4.74
C ALA A 120 -11.28 -3.25 -4.93
N ARG A 121 -10.85 -3.38 -6.19
CA ARG A 121 -9.60 -4.03 -6.59
C ARG A 121 -8.83 -3.03 -7.43
N PHE A 122 -7.66 -2.65 -6.94
CA PHE A 122 -6.71 -1.83 -7.67
C PHE A 122 -5.51 -2.69 -8.08
N VAL A 123 -5.21 -2.74 -9.37
CA VAL A 123 -4.02 -3.40 -9.89
C VAL A 123 -2.89 -2.38 -9.95
N LEU A 124 -1.78 -2.68 -9.30
CA LEU A 124 -0.57 -1.88 -9.18
C LEU A 124 0.55 -2.57 -9.99
N ALA A 125 0.99 -1.93 -11.06
CA ALA A 125 2.02 -2.44 -11.95
C ALA A 125 3.17 -1.45 -12.07
N ARG A 126 4.41 -1.91 -11.83
CA ARG A 126 5.60 -1.08 -12.05
C ARG A 126 5.84 -0.88 -13.53
N LEU A 127 6.31 0.32 -13.87
CA LEU A 127 6.75 0.69 -15.20
C LEU A 127 8.28 0.90 -15.22
N PRO A 128 8.93 0.85 -16.40
CA PRO A 128 10.40 0.86 -16.51
C PRO A 128 11.11 2.08 -15.89
N GLN A 129 10.41 3.19 -15.66
CA GLN A 129 10.95 4.43 -15.10
C GLN A 129 10.75 4.56 -13.58
N GLY A 130 10.40 3.48 -12.89
CA GLY A 130 10.03 3.54 -11.46
C GLY A 130 8.65 4.15 -11.21
N GLN A 131 7.90 4.45 -12.28
CA GLN A 131 6.50 4.83 -12.22
C GLN A 131 5.62 3.65 -11.82
N LEU A 132 4.45 3.96 -11.27
CA LEU A 132 3.43 3.00 -10.90
C LEU A 132 2.18 3.25 -11.73
N ARG A 133 1.70 2.24 -12.45
CA ARG A 133 0.35 2.25 -13.01
C ARG A 133 -0.60 1.68 -11.97
N ILE A 134 -1.64 2.44 -11.64
CA ILE A 134 -2.72 1.99 -10.75
C ILE A 134 -4.01 1.98 -11.56
N GLY A 135 -4.74 0.86 -11.56
CA GLY A 135 -5.98 0.72 -12.31
C GLY A 135 -7.09 0.01 -11.55
N ALA A 136 -8.33 0.39 -11.83
CA ALA A 136 -9.55 -0.28 -11.43
C ALA A 136 -10.48 -0.40 -12.65
N THR A 137 -11.61 -1.08 -12.52
CA THR A 137 -12.59 -1.16 -13.62
C THR A 137 -13.02 0.24 -14.06
N GLY A 138 -12.79 0.56 -15.34
CA GLY A 138 -13.17 1.85 -15.95
C GLY A 138 -12.25 3.03 -15.64
N TRP A 139 -11.10 2.83 -14.97
CA TRP A 139 -10.15 3.89 -14.68
C TRP A 139 -8.71 3.36 -14.51
N SER A 140 -7.73 4.14 -14.97
CA SER A 140 -6.33 3.92 -14.63
C SER A 140 -5.56 5.23 -14.66
N GLY A 141 -4.53 5.33 -13.84
CA GLY A 141 -3.57 6.43 -13.83
C GLY A 141 -2.12 5.92 -13.80
N VAL A 142 -1.20 6.79 -14.22
CA VAL A 142 0.24 6.62 -14.07
C VAL A 142 0.74 7.60 -13.01
N PHE A 143 1.55 7.10 -12.09
CA PHE A 143 1.98 7.81 -10.90
C PHE A 143 3.50 7.78 -10.76
N GLU A 144 4.04 8.81 -10.15
CA GLU A 144 5.43 8.92 -9.72
C GLU A 144 5.50 8.97 -8.21
N ALA A 145 6.59 8.48 -7.64
CA ALA A 145 6.83 8.58 -6.21
C ALA A 145 6.86 10.07 -5.81
N GLY A 146 6.05 10.43 -4.81
CA GLY A 146 5.98 11.78 -4.26
C GLY A 146 6.54 11.84 -2.84
N GLU A 147 6.86 13.04 -2.37
CA GLU A 147 7.24 13.34 -0.97
C GLU A 147 6.04 13.38 -0.02
#